data_AF-A0AA42RIQ4-F1
#
_entry.id   AF-A0AA42RIQ4-F1
#
_cell.length_a   1.000
_cell.length_b   1.000
_cell.length_c   1.000
_cell.angle_alpha   90.00
_cell.angle_beta   90.00
_cell.angle_gamma   90.00
#
_symmetry.space_group_name_H-M   'P 1'
#
loop_
_entity.id
_entity.type
_entity.pdbx_description
1 polymer ?
#
loop_
_entity_poly.entity_id
_entity_poly.type
_entity_poly.pdbx_seq_one_letter_code
_entity_poly.pdbx_strand_id
1 'polypeptide(L)'
;VLIKHSFLYKVKLGSMNFYFRDYNKETGEISELKSLDELKDSLNTIWGSGFFINKKGDVITNRHIVEVKPSEEDQNKILKHLKSVYNNSYQSDSLRENRIINRLDEIKYTTSNIDLTDYEYSNIEYEYNTLLEELKEVEFSKSFNKFVLDLHSLPNNFVTKSSFEFGIFFNHQKSTNYKDYIKYKSQIVSKDELVDLALLSVVNNNDLLNKMIAPVDLTLFDSINLKPRQINDKVIMIAFNRGSYLADTSNGFNAQLTEGNISQINDDHKILYTIPALPGSSGAPVFDIYGRLISVNFAGLVNTQSFNYGIQTKSLYNFLNLIKSKP
;
A
#
# COMPACT_ATOMS: atom_id res chain seq x y z
N VAL A 1 -4.34 -14.54 -12.23
CA VAL A 1 -3.39 -14.75 -11.11
C VAL A 1 -3.77 -13.85 -9.95
N LEU A 2 -3.56 -14.30 -8.71
CA LEU A 2 -3.70 -13.48 -7.52
C LEU A 2 -2.36 -12.80 -7.25
N ILE A 3 -2.36 -11.49 -7.07
CA ILE A 3 -1.16 -10.69 -6.84
C ILE A 3 -1.08 -10.36 -5.35
N LYS A 4 0.09 -10.58 -4.76
CA LYS A 4 0.44 -10.18 -3.41
C LYS A 4 1.48 -9.08 -3.46
N HIS A 5 1.25 -8.00 -2.74
CA HIS A 5 2.26 -6.98 -2.53
C HIS A 5 2.27 -6.53 -1.07
N SER A 6 3.32 -6.89 -0.35
CA SER A 6 3.55 -6.45 1.03
C SER A 6 4.61 -5.35 1.07
N PHE A 7 4.28 -4.28 1.77
CA PHE A 7 5.06 -3.04 1.78
C PHE A 7 4.89 -2.28 3.11
N LEU A 8 5.75 -1.31 3.33
CA LEU A 8 5.59 -0.27 4.36
C LEU A 8 5.78 1.10 3.71
N TYR A 9 5.12 2.11 4.25
CA TYR A 9 5.47 3.50 3.96
C TYR A 9 6.69 3.88 4.78
N LYS A 10 7.54 4.72 4.21
CA LYS A 10 8.81 5.13 4.77
C LYS A 10 8.90 6.65 4.78
N VAL A 11 9.20 7.20 5.95
CA VAL A 11 9.53 8.60 6.16
C VAL A 11 11.01 8.69 6.48
N LYS A 12 11.73 9.57 5.78
CA LYS A 12 13.14 9.86 6.10
C LYS A 12 13.22 11.15 6.91
N LEU A 13 13.68 11.05 8.14
CA LEU A 13 13.88 12.17 9.06
C LEU A 13 15.37 12.32 9.34
N GLY A 14 16.04 13.25 8.65
CA GLY A 14 17.50 13.36 8.67
C GLY A 14 18.18 12.11 8.11
N SER A 15 19.01 11.44 8.91
CA SER A 15 19.64 10.15 8.58
C SER A 15 18.77 8.94 8.95
N MET A 16 17.74 9.13 9.76
CA MET A 16 16.89 8.05 10.28
C MET A 16 15.75 7.71 9.31
N ASN A 17 15.39 6.43 9.28
CA ASN A 17 14.27 5.91 8.52
C ASN A 17 13.21 5.40 9.48
N PHE A 18 12.00 5.95 9.37
CA PHE A 18 10.82 5.51 10.10
C PHE A 18 9.81 4.91 9.14
N TYR A 19 9.01 3.99 9.64
CA TYR A 19 8.05 3.23 8.85
C TYR A 19 6.67 3.27 9.48
N PHE A 20 5.66 3.19 8.63
CA PHE A 20 4.27 3.04 9.03
C PHE A 20 3.51 2.16 8.03
N ARG A 21 2.40 1.55 8.46
CA ARG A 21 1.68 0.52 7.71
C ARG A 21 0.60 1.12 6.80
N ASP A 22 -0.17 2.05 7.33
CA ASP A 22 -1.33 2.62 6.66
C ASP A 22 -1.56 4.08 7.06
N TYR A 23 -2.43 4.72 6.28
CA TYR A 23 -2.89 6.07 6.56
C TYR A 23 -4.34 6.24 6.12
N ASN A 24 -5.05 7.13 6.79
CA ASN A 24 -6.39 7.56 6.43
C ASN A 24 -6.30 8.64 5.33
N LYS A 25 -6.95 8.41 4.19
CA LYS A 25 -6.92 9.33 3.04
C LYS A 25 -7.66 10.67 3.29
N GLU A 26 -8.61 10.69 4.21
CA GLU A 26 -9.38 11.88 4.55
C GLU A 26 -8.64 12.75 5.56
N THR A 27 -8.11 12.14 6.62
CA THR A 27 -7.48 12.87 7.75
C THR A 27 -5.96 12.97 7.65
N GLY A 28 -5.31 12.08 6.89
CA GLY A 28 -3.85 11.92 6.89
C GLY A 28 -3.29 11.24 8.14
N GLU A 29 -4.16 10.76 9.04
CA GLU A 29 -3.74 10.00 10.21
C GLU A 29 -2.98 8.75 9.78
N ILE A 30 -1.84 8.49 10.39
CA ILE A 30 -1.00 7.33 10.10
C ILE A 30 -0.99 6.36 11.28
N SER A 31 -0.75 5.08 11.00
CA SER A 31 -0.28 4.18 12.06
C SER A 31 1.03 4.71 12.65
N GLU A 32 1.29 4.42 13.93
CA GLU A 32 2.50 4.82 14.65
C GLU A 32 3.80 4.64 13.84
N LEU A 33 4.67 5.65 13.87
CA LEU A 33 6.01 5.59 13.27
C LEU A 33 6.91 4.67 14.07
N LYS A 34 7.46 3.64 13.42
CA LYS A 34 8.34 2.65 14.04
C LYS A 34 9.60 2.41 13.25
N SER A 35 10.57 1.72 13.84
CA SER A 35 11.71 1.17 13.12
C SER A 35 11.27 0.02 12.20
N LEU A 36 12.17 -0.39 11.29
CA LEU A 36 11.91 -1.53 10.43
C LEU A 36 11.80 -2.84 11.23
N ASP A 37 12.62 -3.01 12.25
CA ASP A 37 12.67 -4.24 13.04
C ASP A 37 11.38 -4.48 13.82
N GLU A 38 10.71 -3.42 14.26
CA GLU A 38 9.41 -3.48 14.93
C GLU A 38 8.26 -3.86 13.99
N LEU A 39 8.37 -3.53 12.70
CA LEU A 39 7.31 -3.76 11.70
C LEU A 39 7.57 -4.92 10.74
N LYS A 40 8.72 -5.58 10.83
CA LYS A 40 9.11 -6.66 9.89
C LYS A 40 8.09 -7.81 9.80
N ASP A 41 7.39 -8.09 10.90
CA ASP A 41 6.40 -9.16 11.00
C ASP A 41 4.94 -8.66 10.79
N SER A 42 4.75 -7.36 10.57
CA SER A 42 3.44 -6.73 10.43
C SER A 42 3.33 -5.85 9.18
N LEU A 43 3.82 -6.36 8.05
CA LEU A 43 3.75 -5.65 6.77
C LEU A 43 2.30 -5.36 6.36
N ASN A 44 2.08 -4.19 5.75
CA ASN A 44 0.82 -3.95 5.05
C ASN A 44 0.79 -4.73 3.75
N THR A 45 -0.33 -5.37 3.40
CA THR A 45 -0.44 -6.18 2.18
C THR A 45 -1.65 -5.75 1.36
N ILE A 46 -1.38 -5.35 0.11
CA ILE A 46 -2.41 -5.17 -0.90
C ILE A 46 -2.50 -6.41 -1.78
N TRP A 47 -3.73 -6.81 -2.06
CA TRP A 47 -4.05 -7.90 -2.97
C TRP A 47 -4.67 -7.34 -4.24
N GLY A 48 -4.34 -7.96 -5.37
CA GLY A 48 -4.88 -7.62 -6.66
C GLY A 48 -5.05 -8.83 -7.54
N SER A 49 -5.61 -8.61 -8.72
CA SER A 49 -5.74 -9.58 -9.78
C SER A 49 -4.82 -9.20 -10.94
N GLY A 50 -4.49 -10.18 -11.76
CA GLY A 50 -3.76 -9.97 -13.00
C GLY A 50 -3.93 -11.14 -13.95
N PHE A 51 -3.40 -11.01 -15.14
CA PHE A 51 -3.46 -12.06 -16.16
C PHE A 51 -2.18 -12.11 -17.00
N PHE A 52 -1.86 -13.30 -17.47
CA PHE A 52 -0.72 -13.51 -18.34
C PHE A 52 -1.01 -12.95 -19.72
N ILE A 53 -0.01 -12.32 -20.34
CA ILE A 53 -0.10 -11.81 -21.72
C ILE A 53 0.77 -12.59 -22.71
N ASN A 54 1.64 -13.48 -22.22
CA ASN A 54 2.46 -14.35 -23.05
C ASN A 54 2.89 -15.60 -22.28
N LYS A 55 3.55 -16.54 -22.99
CA LYS A 55 4.08 -17.78 -22.43
C LYS A 55 5.37 -17.60 -21.62
N LYS A 56 6.00 -16.43 -21.66
CA LYS A 56 7.16 -16.09 -20.81
C LYS A 56 6.75 -15.83 -19.35
N GLY A 57 5.46 -15.61 -19.11
CA GLY A 57 4.92 -15.34 -17.79
C GLY A 57 4.75 -13.87 -17.48
N ASP A 58 4.81 -12.97 -18.46
CA ASP A 58 4.55 -11.56 -18.18
C ASP A 58 3.09 -11.34 -17.80
N VAL A 59 2.85 -10.53 -16.76
CA VAL A 59 1.54 -10.29 -16.16
C VAL A 59 1.15 -8.82 -16.24
N ILE A 60 -0.08 -8.55 -16.67
CA ILE A 60 -0.71 -7.23 -16.55
C ILE A 60 -1.53 -7.14 -15.27
N THR A 61 -1.45 -5.98 -14.60
CA THR A 61 -2.28 -5.58 -13.47
C THR A 61 -2.40 -4.05 -13.43
N ASN A 62 -2.98 -3.50 -12.35
CA ASN A 62 -3.03 -2.06 -12.15
C ASN A 62 -1.77 -1.48 -11.55
N ARG A 63 -1.46 -0.22 -11.89
CA ARG A 63 -0.36 0.53 -11.30
C ARG A 63 -0.56 0.65 -9.79
N HIS A 64 -1.75 0.95 -9.28
CA HIS A 64 -1.94 1.14 -7.84
C HIS A 64 -1.72 -0.13 -6.99
N ILE A 65 -1.70 -1.32 -7.60
CA ILE A 65 -1.30 -2.57 -6.91
C ILE A 65 0.22 -2.64 -6.75
N VAL A 66 0.96 -1.95 -7.62
CA VAL A 66 2.43 -1.97 -7.70
C VAL A 66 3.03 -0.73 -7.03
N GLU A 67 2.57 0.44 -7.41
CA GLU A 67 2.93 1.76 -6.87
C GLU A 67 1.87 2.22 -5.86
N VAL A 68 1.88 1.59 -4.69
CA VAL A 68 1.19 2.05 -3.48
C VAL A 68 1.94 3.24 -2.90
N LYS A 69 1.84 4.38 -3.58
CA LYS A 69 2.42 5.66 -3.16
C LYS A 69 1.29 6.63 -2.79
N PRO A 70 1.38 7.35 -1.66
CA PRO A 70 0.41 8.40 -1.35
C PRO A 70 0.49 9.52 -2.39
N SER A 71 -0.67 10.05 -2.79
CA SER A 71 -0.74 11.22 -3.68
C SER A 71 -0.11 12.45 -3.01
N GLU A 72 0.16 13.51 -3.77
CA GLU A 72 0.66 14.76 -3.19
C GLU A 72 -0.30 15.33 -2.15
N GLU A 73 -1.61 15.22 -2.39
CA GLU A 73 -2.65 15.60 -1.43
C GLU A 73 -2.59 14.74 -0.16
N ASP A 74 -2.49 13.42 -0.30
CA ASP A 74 -2.38 12.50 0.84
C ASP A 74 -1.14 12.82 1.69
N GLN A 75 -0.01 13.11 1.04
CA GLN A 75 1.23 13.46 1.73
C GLN A 75 1.10 14.77 2.51
N ASN A 76 0.39 15.78 1.98
CA ASN A 76 0.15 17.03 2.69
C ASN A 76 -0.71 16.81 3.94
N LYS A 77 -1.72 15.94 3.86
CA LYS A 77 -2.55 15.55 5.02
C LYS A 77 -1.70 14.81 6.06
N ILE A 78 -0.88 13.84 5.63
CA ILE A 78 0.05 13.11 6.50
C ILE A 78 1.01 14.06 7.21
N LEU A 79 1.59 15.02 6.49
CA LEU A 79 2.51 16.01 7.06
C LEU A 79 1.82 16.87 8.13
N LYS A 80 0.59 17.32 7.86
CA LYS A 80 -0.19 18.11 8.82
C LYS A 80 -0.51 17.30 10.07
N HIS A 81 -0.90 16.03 9.90
CA HIS A 81 -1.17 15.12 11.01
C HIS A 81 0.09 14.90 11.86
N LEU A 82 1.23 14.55 11.23
CA LEU A 82 2.53 14.41 11.90
C LEU A 82 2.87 15.66 12.72
N LYS A 83 2.84 16.85 12.11
CA LYS A 83 3.13 18.10 12.83
C LYS A 83 2.20 18.31 14.04
N SER A 84 0.92 17.96 13.91
CA SER A 84 -0.01 18.05 15.03
C SER A 84 0.34 17.11 16.18
N VAL A 85 0.61 15.83 15.88
CA VAL A 85 0.94 14.80 16.88
C VAL A 85 2.22 15.17 17.62
N TYR A 86 3.28 15.50 16.87
CA TYR A 86 4.58 15.84 17.43
C TYR A 86 4.58 17.19 18.17
N ASN A 87 3.72 18.13 17.77
CA ASN A 87 3.54 19.38 18.54
C ASN A 87 2.88 19.10 19.88
N ASN A 88 1.83 18.28 19.91
CA ASN A 88 1.16 17.92 21.15
C ASN A 88 2.13 17.16 22.09
N SER A 89 2.91 16.22 21.54
CA SER A 89 3.94 15.49 22.30
C SER A 89 5.03 16.42 22.84
N TYR A 90 5.49 17.39 22.04
CA TYR A 90 6.46 18.39 22.49
C TYR A 90 5.92 19.25 23.64
N GLN A 91 4.66 19.67 23.57
CA GLN A 91 4.03 20.46 24.64
C GLN A 91 3.84 19.62 25.91
N SER A 92 3.41 18.37 25.79
CA SER A 92 3.29 17.47 26.97
C SER A 92 4.64 17.21 27.63
N ASP A 93 5.68 16.99 26.83
CA ASP A 93 7.03 16.76 27.34
C ASP A 93 7.59 18.02 28.01
N SER A 94 7.33 19.21 27.45
CA SER A 94 7.71 20.49 28.08
C SER A 94 7.05 20.69 29.45
N LEU A 95 5.78 20.28 29.61
CA LEU A 95 5.10 20.31 30.91
C LEU A 95 5.69 19.29 31.89
N ARG A 96 6.07 18.12 31.39
CA ARG A 96 6.65 17.02 32.18
C ARG A 96 8.04 17.37 32.69
N GLU A 97 8.89 17.92 31.82
CA GLU A 97 10.21 18.46 32.13
C GLU A 97 10.14 19.52 33.24
N ASN A 98 9.24 20.51 33.12
CA ASN A 98 9.06 21.54 34.14
C ASN A 98 8.67 20.95 35.51
N ARG A 99 7.83 19.90 35.55
CA ARG A 99 7.47 19.21 36.79
C ARG A 99 8.68 18.51 37.42
N ILE A 100 9.48 17.82 36.61
CA ILE A 100 10.68 17.12 37.06
C ILE A 100 11.70 18.11 37.61
N ILE A 101 11.98 19.21 36.89
CA ILE A 101 12.92 20.26 37.32
C ILE A 101 12.48 20.87 38.65
N ASN A 102 11.21 21.25 38.79
CA ASN A 102 10.69 21.81 40.04
C ASN A 102 10.88 20.83 41.21
N ARG A 103 10.62 19.53 41.00
CA ARG A 103 10.80 18.51 42.03
C ARG A 103 12.27 18.29 42.40
N LEU A 104 13.17 18.30 41.41
CA LEU A 104 14.62 18.23 41.64
C LEU A 104 15.11 19.43 42.48
N ASP A 105 14.57 20.62 42.24
CA ASP A 105 14.94 21.82 42.99
C ASP A 105 14.39 21.79 44.43
N GLU A 106 13.18 21.26 44.66
CA GLU A 106 12.63 20.99 46.01
C GLU A 106 13.51 20.00 46.78
N ILE A 107 13.94 18.92 46.13
CA ILE A 107 14.83 17.92 46.72
C ILE A 107 16.16 18.59 47.12
N LYS A 108 16.80 19.35 46.21
CA LYS A 108 18.05 20.06 46.51
C LYS A 108 17.89 21.03 47.68
N TYR A 109 16.77 21.74 47.75
CA TYR A 109 16.48 22.64 48.86
C TYR A 109 16.37 21.87 50.19
N THR A 110 15.64 20.75 50.19
CA THR A 110 15.44 19.90 51.37
C THR A 110 16.76 19.35 51.88
N THR A 111 17.56 18.72 51.00
CA THR A 111 18.84 18.12 51.37
C THR A 111 19.89 19.14 51.82
N SER A 112 19.75 20.41 51.42
CA SER A 112 20.68 21.48 51.82
C SER A 112 20.30 22.19 53.12
N ASN A 113 19.02 22.13 53.54
CA ASN A 113 18.49 22.99 54.61
C ASN A 113 17.81 22.22 55.76
N ILE A 114 17.60 20.91 55.63
CA ILE A 114 16.91 20.09 56.62
C ILE A 114 17.84 18.96 57.05
N ASP A 115 17.97 18.76 58.36
CA ASP A 115 18.65 17.59 58.92
C ASP A 115 17.80 16.34 58.67
N LEU A 116 18.31 15.42 57.87
CA LEU A 116 17.65 14.19 57.47
C LEU A 116 18.27 13.00 58.20
N THR A 117 17.44 12.01 58.54
CA THR A 117 17.95 10.69 58.93
C THR A 117 18.57 9.97 57.73
N ASP A 118 19.46 9.00 57.98
CA ASP A 118 20.07 8.18 56.91
C ASP A 118 19.00 7.49 56.03
N TYR A 119 17.89 7.07 56.64
CA TYR A 119 16.77 6.45 55.91
C TYR A 119 16.04 7.45 55.00
N GLU A 120 15.76 8.66 55.49
CA GLU A 120 15.13 9.72 54.67
C GLU A 120 16.05 10.16 53.54
N TYR A 121 17.34 10.29 53.81
CA TYR A 121 18.34 10.64 52.80
C TYR A 121 18.38 9.60 51.68
N SER A 122 18.43 8.31 52.02
CA SER A 122 18.45 7.21 51.03
C SER A 122 17.21 7.20 50.13
N ASN A 123 16.02 7.46 50.69
CA ASN A 123 14.78 7.55 49.89
C ASN A 123 14.80 8.75 48.95
N ILE A 124 15.27 9.91 49.41
CA ILE A 124 15.39 11.11 48.61
C ILE A 124 16.43 10.91 47.49
N GLU A 125 17.57 10.28 47.79
CA GLU A 125 18.59 9.97 46.79
C GLU A 125 18.06 9.03 45.69
N TYR A 126 17.27 8.02 46.06
CA TYR A 126 16.61 7.14 45.10
C TYR A 126 15.61 7.90 44.21
N GLU A 127 14.77 8.75 44.79
CA GLU A 127 13.83 9.60 44.03
C GLU A 127 14.58 10.54 43.08
N TYR A 128 15.64 11.20 43.57
CA TYR A 128 16.47 12.12 42.80
C TYR A 128 17.08 11.43 41.57
N ASN A 129 17.67 10.25 41.75
CA ASN A 129 18.27 9.49 40.65
C ASN A 129 17.20 9.03 39.64
N THR A 130 16.01 8.64 40.11
CA THR A 130 14.89 8.26 39.23
C THR A 130 14.45 9.45 38.37
N LEU A 131 14.29 10.63 38.98
CA LEU A 131 13.93 11.86 38.28
C LEU A 131 14.98 12.32 37.28
N LEU A 132 16.28 12.11 37.56
CA LEU A 132 17.35 12.40 36.60
C LEU A 132 17.28 11.50 35.36
N GLU A 133 16.95 10.22 35.52
CA GLU A 133 16.75 9.33 34.36
C GLU A 133 15.49 9.73 33.57
N GLU A 134 14.37 10.03 34.25
CA GLU A 134 13.17 10.54 33.59
C GLU A 134 13.43 11.85 32.82
N LEU A 135 14.24 12.76 33.39
CA LEU A 135 14.59 14.02 32.73
C LEU A 135 15.34 13.76 31.41
N LYS A 136 16.32 12.85 31.40
CA LYS A 136 17.06 12.49 30.18
C LYS A 136 16.13 11.94 29.10
N GLU A 137 15.17 11.09 29.46
CA GLU A 137 14.19 10.55 28.52
C GLU A 137 13.30 11.65 27.93
N VAL A 138 12.81 12.57 28.77
CA VAL A 138 11.96 13.68 28.34
C VAL A 138 12.74 14.66 27.46
N GLU A 139 13.97 15.01 27.81
CA GLU A 139 14.84 15.89 27.01
C GLU A 139 15.11 15.28 25.61
N PHE A 140 15.38 13.98 25.55
CA PHE A 140 15.55 13.26 24.30
C PHE A 140 14.27 13.29 23.45
N SER A 141 13.13 12.92 24.04
CA SER A 141 11.82 12.94 23.36
C SER A 141 11.49 14.32 22.82
N LYS A 142 11.65 15.36 23.64
CA LYS A 142 11.41 16.76 23.28
C LYS A 142 12.30 17.20 22.13
N SER A 143 13.59 16.84 22.15
CA SER A 143 14.54 17.13 21.08
C SER A 143 14.14 16.45 19.76
N PHE A 144 13.70 15.19 19.83
CA PHE A 144 13.18 14.47 18.67
C PHE A 144 11.89 15.11 18.12
N ASN A 145 10.93 15.42 19.00
CA ASN A 145 9.67 16.05 18.61
C ASN A 145 9.91 17.42 17.94
N LYS A 146 10.83 18.22 18.50
CA LYS A 146 11.25 19.50 17.93
C LYS A 146 11.86 19.32 16.55
N PHE A 147 12.74 18.33 16.37
CA PHE A 147 13.32 17.99 15.08
C PHE A 147 12.25 17.64 14.03
N VAL A 148 11.18 16.91 14.40
CA VAL A 148 10.06 16.63 13.49
C VAL A 148 9.28 17.90 13.12
N LEU A 149 9.09 18.83 14.07
CA LEU A 149 8.36 20.09 13.83
C LEU A 149 9.14 21.06 12.93
N ASP A 150 10.46 21.09 13.08
CA ASP A 150 11.35 21.97 12.33
C ASP A 150 11.59 21.50 10.88
N LEU A 151 10.92 20.43 10.45
CA LEU A 151 10.75 20.06 9.05
C LEU A 151 9.87 21.10 8.33
N HIS A 152 10.43 22.29 8.10
CA HIS A 152 9.69 23.43 7.55
C HIS A 152 9.34 23.26 6.06
N SER A 153 9.94 22.31 5.35
CA SER A 153 9.58 22.00 3.97
C SER A 153 10.07 20.60 3.60
N LEU A 154 9.34 19.57 4.01
CA LEU A 154 9.58 18.25 3.44
C LEU A 154 9.36 18.35 1.93
N PRO A 155 10.27 17.82 1.10
CA PRO A 155 10.10 17.85 -0.34
C PRO A 155 8.83 17.07 -0.74
N ASN A 156 8.27 17.39 -1.89
CA ASN A 156 7.29 16.53 -2.54
C ASN A 156 7.85 15.09 -2.57
N ASN A 157 7.09 14.10 -2.06
CA ASN A 157 7.49 12.69 -1.94
C ASN A 157 8.35 12.32 -0.71
N PHE A 158 8.19 13.02 0.42
CA PHE A 158 8.84 12.62 1.67
C PHE A 158 8.36 11.28 2.22
N VAL A 159 7.13 10.89 1.89
CA VAL A 159 6.65 9.54 2.10
C VAL A 159 7.01 8.71 0.88
N THR A 160 7.91 7.75 1.09
CA THR A 160 8.27 6.74 0.10
C THR A 160 7.66 5.40 0.50
N LYS A 161 7.83 4.39 -0.34
CA LYS A 161 7.33 3.05 -0.09
C LYS A 161 8.49 2.07 -0.19
N SER A 162 8.57 1.15 0.75
CA SER A 162 9.48 0.00 0.74
C SER A 162 8.70 -1.27 0.45
N SER A 163 8.99 -1.93 -0.68
CA SER A 163 8.44 -3.25 -1.01
C SER A 163 9.26 -4.36 -0.34
N PHE A 164 8.58 -5.34 0.27
CA PHE A 164 9.21 -6.48 0.94
C PHE A 164 8.85 -7.82 0.29
N GLU A 165 7.58 -8.01 -0.04
CA GLU A 165 7.10 -9.23 -0.69
C GLU A 165 6.30 -8.83 -1.91
N PHE A 166 6.69 -9.33 -3.09
CA PHE A 166 5.96 -9.05 -4.32
C PHE A 166 5.98 -10.24 -5.26
N GLY A 167 4.79 -10.66 -5.66
CA GLY A 167 4.64 -11.88 -6.43
C GLY A 167 3.21 -12.26 -6.73
N ILE A 168 3.07 -13.47 -7.25
CA ILE A 168 1.78 -14.01 -7.67
C ILE A 168 1.54 -15.42 -7.12
N PHE A 169 0.26 -15.74 -6.98
CA PHE A 169 -0.24 -17.10 -6.86
C PHE A 169 -1.02 -17.48 -8.11
N PHE A 170 -0.86 -18.73 -8.54
CA PHE A 170 -1.65 -19.28 -9.63
C PHE A 170 -3.07 -19.58 -9.17
N ASN A 171 -4.02 -19.51 -10.11
CA ASN A 171 -5.35 -20.05 -9.87
C ASN A 171 -5.23 -21.57 -9.60
N HIS A 172 -6.01 -22.08 -8.65
CA HIS A 172 -5.95 -23.44 -8.11
C HIS A 172 -4.63 -23.81 -7.41
N GLN A 173 -3.73 -22.87 -7.15
CA GLN A 173 -2.53 -23.16 -6.36
C GLN A 173 -2.94 -23.50 -4.93
N LYS A 174 -2.60 -24.71 -4.48
CA LYS A 174 -2.66 -25.09 -3.07
C LYS A 174 -1.44 -24.53 -2.36
N SER A 175 -1.66 -23.82 -1.27
CA SER A 175 -0.59 -23.35 -0.40
C SER A 175 -1.10 -23.38 1.04
N THR A 176 -0.23 -23.78 1.95
CA THR A 176 -0.46 -23.68 3.40
C THR A 176 0.24 -22.46 3.99
N ASN A 177 0.92 -21.67 3.15
CA ASN A 177 1.76 -20.55 3.56
C ASN A 177 1.73 -19.41 2.53
N TYR A 178 1.27 -18.23 2.94
CA TYR A 178 1.27 -17.02 2.11
C TYR A 178 2.67 -16.53 1.67
N LYS A 179 3.74 -17.25 1.98
CA LYS A 179 5.10 -17.07 1.43
C LYS A 179 5.39 -17.90 0.18
N ASP A 180 4.51 -18.83 -0.23
CA ASP A 180 4.70 -19.67 -1.42
C ASP A 180 4.33 -18.97 -2.75
N TYR A 181 4.45 -17.64 -2.79
CA TYR A 181 4.23 -16.88 -4.01
C TYR A 181 5.44 -17.00 -4.94
N ILE A 182 5.19 -16.94 -6.24
CA ILE A 182 6.28 -16.81 -7.21
C ILE A 182 6.68 -15.35 -7.25
N LYS A 183 7.98 -15.06 -7.08
CA LYS A 183 8.50 -13.69 -7.02
C LYS A 183 8.40 -13.01 -8.37
N TYR A 184 7.79 -11.83 -8.37
CA TYR A 184 7.68 -10.97 -9.55
C TYR A 184 8.29 -9.60 -9.24
N LYS A 185 8.69 -8.90 -10.29
CA LYS A 185 9.12 -7.50 -10.23
C LYS A 185 8.28 -6.66 -11.18
N SER A 186 8.11 -5.40 -10.83
CA SER A 186 7.57 -4.43 -11.77
C SER A 186 8.58 -4.21 -12.88
N GLN A 187 8.18 -4.46 -14.12
CA GLN A 187 9.01 -4.17 -15.28
C GLN A 187 8.74 -2.75 -15.77
N ILE A 188 7.46 -2.40 -15.95
CA ILE A 188 7.02 -1.10 -16.46
C ILE A 188 5.74 -0.69 -15.76
N VAL A 189 5.68 0.57 -15.36
CA VAL A 189 4.48 1.19 -14.79
C VAL A 189 4.09 2.37 -15.67
N SER A 190 2.79 2.48 -15.97
CA SER A 190 2.27 3.61 -16.73
C SER A 190 2.46 4.91 -15.96
N LYS A 191 2.98 5.95 -16.64
CA LYS A 191 3.11 7.31 -16.10
C LYS A 191 1.90 8.19 -16.40
N ASP A 192 0.99 7.70 -17.25
CA ASP A 192 -0.25 8.40 -17.58
C ASP A 192 -1.25 8.22 -16.43
N GLU A 193 -1.70 9.31 -15.84
CA GLU A 193 -2.64 9.32 -14.72
C GLU A 193 -3.97 8.64 -15.09
N LEU A 194 -4.38 8.69 -16.35
CA LEU A 194 -5.60 8.07 -16.86
C LEU A 194 -5.46 6.55 -17.09
N VAL A 195 -4.22 6.06 -17.19
CA VAL A 195 -3.92 4.65 -17.48
C VAL A 195 -3.25 4.01 -16.28
N ASP A 196 -4.06 3.37 -15.44
CA ASP A 196 -3.62 2.66 -14.24
C ASP A 196 -3.21 1.22 -14.56
N LEU A 197 -2.12 1.06 -15.32
CA LEU A 197 -1.57 -0.25 -15.74
C LEU A 197 -0.11 -0.43 -15.32
N ALA A 198 0.25 -1.67 -15.02
CA ALA A 198 1.61 -2.12 -14.80
C ALA A 198 1.86 -3.48 -15.47
N LEU A 199 3.07 -3.65 -15.99
CA LEU A 199 3.60 -4.91 -16.51
C LEU A 199 4.58 -5.50 -15.50
N LEU A 200 4.36 -6.76 -15.15
CA LEU A 200 5.21 -7.53 -14.24
C LEU A 200 5.94 -8.62 -15.01
N SER A 201 7.17 -8.90 -14.59
CA SER A 201 7.96 -10.04 -15.05
C SER A 201 8.39 -10.90 -13.87
N VAL A 202 8.53 -12.20 -14.10
CA VAL A 202 9.04 -13.12 -13.09
C VAL A 202 10.50 -12.76 -12.75
N VAL A 203 10.87 -12.90 -11.48
CA VAL A 203 12.26 -12.65 -11.04
C VAL A 203 13.17 -13.79 -11.51
N ASN A 204 12.71 -15.03 -11.39
CA ASN A 204 13.43 -16.22 -11.81
C ASN A 204 12.55 -17.09 -12.75
N ASN A 205 12.95 -17.21 -14.02
CA ASN A 205 12.20 -17.97 -15.02
C ASN A 205 12.02 -19.44 -14.64
N ASN A 206 12.93 -20.02 -13.83
CA ASN A 206 12.84 -21.42 -13.41
C ASN A 206 11.59 -21.70 -12.55
N ASP A 207 11.05 -20.69 -11.87
CA ASP A 207 9.85 -20.81 -11.04
C ASP A 207 8.58 -21.10 -11.88
N LEU A 208 8.67 -20.92 -13.20
CA LEU A 208 7.57 -21.13 -14.15
C LEU A 208 7.66 -22.42 -14.98
N LEU A 209 8.79 -23.14 -14.97
CA LEU A 209 9.07 -24.24 -15.91
C LEU A 209 7.99 -25.34 -15.93
N ASN A 210 7.37 -25.61 -14.78
CA ASN A 210 6.33 -26.64 -14.63
C ASN A 210 4.93 -26.04 -14.39
N LYS A 211 4.74 -24.77 -14.71
CA LYS A 211 3.45 -24.08 -14.54
C LYS A 211 2.72 -23.98 -15.87
N MET A 212 1.44 -24.34 -15.87
CA MET A 212 0.58 -24.15 -17.04
C MET A 212 0.21 -22.66 -17.16
N ILE A 213 0.86 -21.97 -18.08
CA ILE A 213 0.57 -20.56 -18.37
C ILE A 213 -0.46 -20.48 -19.50
N ALA A 214 -1.63 -19.93 -19.20
CA ALA A 214 -2.68 -19.61 -20.16
C ALA A 214 -2.73 -18.09 -20.34
N PRO A 215 -2.00 -17.54 -21.34
CA PRO A 215 -2.05 -16.12 -21.62
C PRO A 215 -3.37 -15.73 -22.28
N VAL A 216 -3.85 -14.53 -21.98
CA VAL A 216 -4.94 -13.90 -22.71
C VAL A 216 -4.48 -13.63 -24.13
N ASP A 217 -5.33 -13.99 -25.10
CA ASP A 217 -5.05 -13.74 -26.51
C ASP A 217 -5.26 -12.26 -26.84
N LEU A 218 -4.15 -11.54 -26.90
CA LEU A 218 -4.11 -10.12 -27.20
C LEU A 218 -4.38 -9.80 -28.68
N THR A 219 -4.38 -10.80 -29.57
CA THR A 219 -4.79 -10.59 -30.97
C THR A 219 -6.29 -10.33 -31.10
N LEU A 220 -7.05 -10.69 -30.05
CA LEU A 220 -8.49 -10.49 -29.93
C LEU A 220 -8.87 -9.15 -29.28
N PHE A 221 -7.91 -8.25 -28.97
CA PHE A 221 -8.15 -6.98 -28.27
C PHE A 221 -9.21 -6.08 -28.89
N ASP A 222 -9.31 -6.17 -30.20
CA ASP A 222 -10.38 -5.69 -31.05
C ASP A 222 -9.84 -6.02 -32.44
N SER A 223 -10.28 -7.12 -33.03
CA SER A 223 -10.49 -7.06 -34.48
C SER A 223 -11.43 -5.87 -34.69
N ILE A 224 -10.90 -4.72 -35.10
CA ILE A 224 -11.62 -3.44 -35.30
C ILE A 224 -12.88 -3.61 -36.20
N ASN A 225 -13.10 -4.78 -36.81
CA ASN A 225 -14.13 -5.05 -37.81
C ASN A 225 -15.04 -6.29 -37.60
N LEU A 226 -15.11 -6.95 -36.42
CA LEU A 226 -16.00 -8.13 -36.27
C LEU A 226 -17.32 -7.89 -35.52
N LYS A 227 -17.35 -7.00 -34.52
CA LYS A 227 -18.58 -6.43 -33.93
C LYS A 227 -18.19 -5.34 -32.92
N PRO A 228 -18.52 -4.05 -33.14
CA PRO A 228 -18.26 -3.01 -32.16
C PRO A 228 -19.06 -3.30 -30.89
N ARG A 229 -18.42 -3.11 -29.72
CA ARG A 229 -19.06 -3.24 -28.41
C ARG A 229 -20.21 -2.25 -28.29
N GLN A 230 -21.28 -2.65 -27.63
CA GLN A 230 -22.47 -1.84 -27.39
C GLN A 230 -22.81 -1.78 -25.92
N ILE A 231 -23.48 -0.70 -25.52
CA ILE A 231 -24.17 -0.66 -24.23
C ILE A 231 -25.09 -1.88 -24.14
N ASN A 232 -25.16 -2.46 -22.96
CA ASN A 232 -25.89 -3.68 -22.62
C ASN A 232 -25.24 -5.00 -23.08
N ASP A 233 -24.12 -4.99 -23.80
CA ASP A 233 -23.38 -6.24 -24.07
C ASP A 233 -22.95 -6.91 -22.76
N LYS A 234 -23.11 -8.24 -22.70
CA LYS A 234 -22.76 -9.04 -21.53
C LYS A 234 -21.24 -9.17 -21.40
N VAL A 235 -20.76 -9.03 -20.18
CA VAL A 235 -19.33 -9.04 -19.83
C VAL A 235 -19.08 -9.91 -18.60
N ILE A 236 -17.92 -10.55 -18.57
CA ILE A 236 -17.51 -11.52 -17.55
C ILE A 236 -16.13 -11.12 -17.03
N MET A 237 -15.99 -10.97 -15.72
CA MET A 237 -14.72 -10.71 -15.04
C MET A 237 -14.23 -11.97 -14.32
N ILE A 238 -12.94 -12.25 -14.46
CA ILE A 238 -12.23 -13.32 -13.72
C ILE A 238 -11.30 -12.67 -12.71
N ALA A 239 -11.67 -12.68 -11.44
CA ALA A 239 -11.01 -11.90 -10.40
C ALA A 239 -10.78 -12.69 -9.11
N PHE A 240 -9.90 -12.18 -8.26
CA PHE A 240 -9.75 -12.63 -6.87
C PHE A 240 -10.33 -11.56 -5.94
N ASN A 241 -11.67 -11.50 -5.89
CA ASN A 241 -12.41 -10.62 -4.99
C ASN A 241 -11.99 -10.90 -3.53
N ARG A 242 -11.82 -9.85 -2.72
CA ARG A 242 -11.28 -9.88 -1.35
C ARG A 242 -9.90 -10.54 -1.22
N GLY A 243 -9.12 -10.65 -2.30
CA GLY A 243 -7.77 -11.18 -2.27
C GLY A 243 -7.71 -12.58 -1.66
N SER A 244 -6.78 -12.82 -0.75
CA SER A 244 -6.65 -14.12 -0.08
C SER A 244 -7.91 -14.55 0.69
N TYR A 245 -8.70 -13.60 1.21
CA TYR A 245 -9.83 -13.92 2.10
C TYR A 245 -10.92 -14.78 1.44
N LEU A 246 -11.28 -14.51 0.17
CA LEU A 246 -12.21 -15.38 -0.57
C LEU A 246 -11.51 -16.30 -1.56
N ALA A 247 -10.29 -15.96 -1.99
CA ALA A 247 -9.54 -16.82 -2.89
C ALA A 247 -9.12 -18.13 -2.20
N ASP A 248 -8.74 -18.07 -0.93
CA ASP A 248 -8.27 -19.23 -0.17
C ASP A 248 -9.43 -20.20 0.10
N THR A 249 -9.34 -21.38 -0.51
CA THR A 249 -10.35 -22.44 -0.35
C THR A 249 -9.64 -23.77 -0.11
N SER A 250 -10.38 -24.79 0.32
CA SER A 250 -9.86 -26.17 0.45
C SER A 250 -9.28 -26.73 -0.85
N ASN A 251 -9.64 -26.18 -2.00
CA ASN A 251 -9.15 -26.57 -3.32
C ASN A 251 -8.00 -25.68 -3.83
N GLY A 252 -7.46 -24.80 -3.00
CA GLY A 252 -6.44 -23.81 -3.35
C GLY A 252 -7.04 -22.44 -3.71
N PHE A 253 -6.18 -21.53 -4.17
CA PHE A 253 -6.58 -20.17 -4.53
C PHE A 253 -7.49 -20.14 -5.75
N ASN A 254 -8.79 -19.89 -5.56
CA ASN A 254 -9.78 -19.89 -6.64
C ASN A 254 -10.20 -18.48 -7.03
N ALA A 255 -10.11 -18.16 -8.32
CA ALA A 255 -10.72 -16.97 -8.88
C ALA A 255 -12.24 -17.10 -8.89
N GLN A 256 -12.93 -15.98 -8.69
CA GLN A 256 -14.36 -15.85 -8.88
C GLN A 256 -14.68 -15.36 -10.29
N LEU A 257 -15.71 -15.95 -10.88
CA LEU A 257 -16.37 -15.46 -12.08
C LEU A 257 -17.53 -14.56 -11.68
N THR A 258 -17.55 -13.35 -12.22
CA THR A 258 -18.63 -12.38 -12.00
C THR A 258 -19.06 -11.82 -13.34
N GLU A 259 -20.34 -11.48 -13.48
CA GLU A 259 -20.89 -11.03 -14.75
C GLU A 259 -21.74 -9.77 -14.59
N GLY A 260 -21.98 -9.09 -15.71
CA GLY A 260 -22.78 -7.88 -15.80
C GLY A 260 -22.89 -7.43 -17.25
N ASN A 261 -23.26 -6.18 -17.45
CA ASN A 261 -23.45 -5.57 -18.76
C ASN A 261 -22.66 -4.26 -18.86
N ILE A 262 -22.20 -3.94 -20.06
CA ILE A 262 -21.65 -2.60 -20.36
C ILE A 262 -22.74 -1.57 -20.10
N SER A 263 -22.49 -0.64 -19.19
CA SER A 263 -23.42 0.41 -18.81
C SER A 263 -23.11 1.72 -19.54
N GLN A 264 -21.84 1.99 -19.77
CA GLN A 264 -21.38 3.19 -20.45
C GLN A 264 -20.04 2.95 -21.14
N ILE A 265 -19.87 3.54 -22.32
CA ILE A 265 -18.59 3.61 -23.04
C ILE A 265 -18.24 5.09 -23.05
N ASN A 266 -17.37 5.52 -22.13
CA ASN A 266 -17.19 6.94 -21.83
C ASN A 266 -16.31 7.63 -22.89
N ASP A 267 -15.18 7.01 -23.20
CA ASP A 267 -14.12 7.53 -24.06
C ASP A 267 -13.23 6.36 -24.56
N ASP A 268 -11.99 6.63 -24.97
CA ASP A 268 -11.01 5.58 -25.36
C ASP A 268 -10.28 4.95 -24.16
N HIS A 269 -10.55 5.41 -22.94
CA HIS A 269 -9.80 5.06 -21.73
C HIS A 269 -10.61 4.18 -20.78
N LYS A 270 -11.87 4.51 -20.52
CA LYS A 270 -12.69 3.88 -19.49
C LYS A 270 -13.99 3.32 -20.05
N ILE A 271 -14.36 2.15 -19.54
CA ILE A 271 -15.66 1.52 -19.75
C ILE A 271 -16.32 1.28 -18.40
N LEU A 272 -17.62 1.54 -18.29
CA LEU A 272 -18.41 1.27 -17.09
C LEU A 272 -19.26 0.02 -17.30
N TYR A 273 -19.29 -0.86 -16.31
CA TYR A 273 -20.13 -2.07 -16.34
C TYR A 273 -20.78 -2.34 -14.99
N THR A 274 -21.83 -3.18 -15.02
CA THR A 274 -22.60 -3.57 -13.83
C THR A 274 -22.01 -4.75 -13.04
N ILE A 275 -20.81 -5.21 -13.39
CA ILE A 275 -20.18 -6.36 -12.73
C ILE A 275 -19.94 -6.04 -11.24
N PRO A 276 -20.41 -6.85 -10.28
CA PRO A 276 -20.06 -6.69 -8.87
C PRO A 276 -18.57 -6.94 -8.65
N ALA A 277 -17.89 -5.99 -8.00
CA ALA A 277 -16.45 -6.09 -7.73
C ALA A 277 -16.14 -5.69 -6.29
N LEU A 278 -15.23 -6.43 -5.66
CA LEU A 278 -14.73 -6.17 -4.31
C LEU A 278 -13.23 -5.85 -4.37
N PRO A 279 -12.65 -5.21 -3.33
CA PRO A 279 -11.21 -5.02 -3.24
C PRO A 279 -10.45 -6.33 -3.52
N GLY A 280 -9.40 -6.30 -4.34
CA GLY A 280 -8.71 -7.51 -4.84
C GLY A 280 -9.02 -7.85 -6.30
N SER A 281 -10.16 -7.38 -6.84
CA SER A 281 -10.48 -7.51 -8.27
C SER A 281 -9.72 -6.53 -9.18
N SER A 282 -9.05 -5.52 -8.63
CA SER A 282 -8.21 -4.58 -9.38
C SER A 282 -7.15 -5.33 -10.19
N GLY A 283 -7.12 -5.09 -11.49
CA GLY A 283 -6.20 -5.70 -12.46
C GLY A 283 -6.76 -6.95 -13.12
N ALA A 284 -7.99 -7.35 -12.77
CA ALA A 284 -8.66 -8.50 -13.38
C ALA A 284 -8.98 -8.24 -14.87
N PRO A 285 -8.80 -9.25 -15.73
CA PRO A 285 -9.30 -9.18 -17.09
C PRO A 285 -10.83 -9.25 -17.12
N VAL A 286 -11.43 -8.47 -18.01
CA VAL A 286 -12.87 -8.50 -18.31
C VAL A 286 -13.04 -8.90 -19.77
N PHE A 287 -13.87 -9.90 -20.00
CA PHE A 287 -14.14 -10.47 -21.31
C PHE A 287 -15.57 -10.23 -21.73
N ASP A 288 -15.82 -10.27 -23.04
CA ASP A 288 -17.17 -10.49 -23.54
C ASP A 288 -17.50 -12.00 -23.64
N ILE A 289 -18.71 -12.30 -24.09
CA ILE A 289 -19.19 -13.69 -24.26
C ILE A 289 -18.43 -14.50 -25.32
N TYR A 290 -17.60 -13.86 -26.14
CA TYR A 290 -16.78 -14.52 -27.16
C TYR A 290 -15.35 -14.79 -26.65
N GLY A 291 -15.04 -14.41 -25.40
CA GLY A 291 -13.71 -14.55 -24.82
C GLY A 291 -12.73 -13.47 -25.26
N ARG A 292 -13.19 -12.39 -25.91
CA ARG A 292 -12.35 -11.24 -26.26
C ARG A 292 -12.13 -10.41 -25.00
N LEU A 293 -10.89 -10.01 -24.72
CA LEU A 293 -10.62 -9.05 -23.64
C LEU A 293 -11.22 -7.70 -24.05
N ILE A 294 -11.99 -7.07 -23.17
CA ILE A 294 -12.60 -5.76 -23.41
C ILE A 294 -12.02 -4.66 -22.51
N SER A 295 -11.55 -5.03 -21.32
CA SER A 295 -10.94 -4.09 -20.38
C SER A 295 -10.16 -4.78 -19.26
N VAL A 296 -9.37 -3.99 -18.54
CA VAL A 296 -8.73 -4.35 -17.26
C VAL A 296 -9.44 -3.61 -16.12
N ASN A 297 -10.06 -4.33 -15.19
CA ASN A 297 -10.79 -3.73 -14.06
C ASN A 297 -9.83 -2.87 -13.21
N PHE A 298 -10.22 -1.65 -12.81
CA PHE A 298 -9.33 -0.78 -12.02
C PHE A 298 -9.98 0.02 -10.89
N ALA A 299 -11.29 0.30 -10.93
CA ALA A 299 -11.95 1.06 -9.86
C ALA A 299 -13.45 0.79 -9.76
N GLY A 300 -13.96 0.66 -8.54
CA GLY A 300 -15.39 0.79 -8.25
C GLY A 300 -15.77 2.24 -7.94
N LEU A 301 -16.97 2.66 -8.33
CA LEU A 301 -17.53 3.94 -7.88
C LEU A 301 -17.82 3.85 -6.38
N VAL A 302 -17.17 4.71 -5.59
CA VAL A 302 -17.37 4.82 -4.14
C VAL A 302 -18.87 5.01 -3.87
N ASN A 303 -19.42 4.22 -2.95
CA ASN A 303 -20.84 4.21 -2.55
C ASN A 303 -21.84 3.69 -3.59
N THR A 304 -21.41 3.00 -4.65
CA THR A 304 -22.32 2.23 -5.53
C THR A 304 -22.07 0.75 -5.37
N GLN A 305 -23.13 -0.05 -5.20
CA GLN A 305 -23.02 -1.50 -5.03
C GLN A 305 -22.86 -2.26 -6.37
N SER A 306 -22.89 -1.57 -7.51
CA SER A 306 -23.14 -2.24 -8.78
C SER A 306 -22.46 -1.64 -10.01
N PHE A 307 -21.55 -0.67 -9.88
CA PHE A 307 -20.86 -0.08 -11.04
C PHE A 307 -19.34 -0.04 -10.87
N ASN A 308 -18.64 -0.54 -11.88
CA ASN A 308 -17.19 -0.62 -11.91
C ASN A 308 -16.62 -0.17 -13.26
N TYR A 309 -15.44 0.44 -13.20
CA TYR A 309 -14.69 0.91 -14.34
C TYR A 309 -13.58 -0.06 -14.72
N GLY A 310 -13.47 -0.30 -16.02
CA GLY A 310 -12.33 -0.96 -16.66
C GLY A 310 -11.54 -0.02 -17.55
N ILE A 311 -10.24 -0.22 -17.62
CA ILE A 311 -9.33 0.40 -18.59
C ILE A 311 -9.50 -0.32 -19.92
N GLN A 312 -9.86 0.40 -20.97
CA GLN A 312 -10.15 -0.21 -22.28
C GLN A 312 -8.90 -0.81 -22.96
N THR A 313 -9.13 -1.80 -23.82
CA THR A 313 -8.05 -2.48 -24.57
C THR A 313 -7.21 -1.56 -25.44
N LYS A 314 -7.76 -0.46 -25.96
CA LYS A 314 -6.98 0.56 -26.69
C LYS A 314 -5.87 1.17 -25.83
N SER A 315 -6.18 1.51 -24.57
CA SER A 315 -5.19 2.01 -23.61
C SER A 315 -4.16 0.93 -23.26
N LEU A 316 -4.59 -0.33 -23.10
CA LEU A 316 -3.67 -1.46 -22.90
C LEU A 316 -2.75 -1.69 -24.12
N TYR A 317 -3.28 -1.62 -25.33
CA TYR A 317 -2.53 -1.78 -26.57
C TYR A 317 -1.45 -0.70 -26.71
N ASN A 318 -1.83 0.56 -26.48
CA ASN A 318 -0.89 1.68 -26.47
C ASN A 318 0.19 1.50 -25.39
N PHE A 319 -0.21 1.12 -24.18
CA PHE A 319 0.71 0.82 -23.09
C PHE A 319 1.73 -0.26 -23.51
N LEU A 320 1.29 -1.36 -24.11
CA LEU A 320 2.16 -2.46 -24.57
C LEU A 320 3.05 -2.09 -25.76
N ASN A 321 2.57 -1.25 -26.69
CA ASN A 321 3.37 -0.80 -27.83
C ASN A 321 4.48 0.18 -27.43
N LEU A 322 4.24 1.03 -26.44
CA LEU A 322 5.28 1.86 -25.83
C LEU A 322 6.41 1.02 -25.21
N ILE A 323 6.13 -0.23 -24.84
CA ILE A 323 7.14 -1.16 -24.31
C ILE A 323 8.00 -1.71 -25.45
N LYS A 324 7.37 -2.12 -26.55
CA LYS A 324 8.08 -2.69 -27.73
C LYS A 324 8.94 -1.68 -28.49
N SER A 325 8.64 -0.39 -28.36
CA SER A 325 9.34 0.70 -29.05
C SER A 325 10.48 1.32 -28.26
N LYS A 326 10.72 0.91 -27.01
CA LYS A 326 11.92 1.30 -26.26
C LYS A 326 13.10 0.42 -26.70
N PRO A 327 14.23 1.02 -27.11
CA PRO A 327 15.40 0.29 -27.59
C PRO A 327 16.03 -0.61 -26.52
#